data_AF-A0A956U948-F1
#
_entry.id   AF-A0A956U948-F1
#
_cell.length_a   1.000
_cell.length_b   1.000
_cell.length_c   1.000
_cell.angle_alpha   90.00
_cell.angle_beta   90.00
_cell.angle_gamma   90.00
#
_symmetry.space_group_name_H-M   'P 1'
#
loop_
_entity.id
_entity.type
_entity.pdbx_description
1 polymer ?
#
loop_
_entity_poly.entity_id
_entity_poly.type
_entity_poly.pdbx_seq_one_letter_code
_entity_poly.pdbx_strand_id
1 'polypeptide(L)'
;MQPDISTLPLLGLEAYPDTTLVVVDMQTRSKAANDSSTIAEVEALIQLAIEKRWAIVFLEIKNDFEDYGPTLPQLMEAVENYPRKTLLVKPEKDGSHLIAKACNEASFDTARFILCGVNLDACVVFTANGLAREFPVSEIDIAVQACNSENPFMWDTWAAFVAHSQIRLVSTG
;
A
#
# COMPACT_ATOMS: atom_id res chain seq x y z
N MET A 1 -4.33 -4.70 -19.57
CA MET A 1 -3.19 -5.63 -19.79
C MET A 1 -2.38 -5.62 -18.51
N GLN A 2 -1.99 -6.78 -17.97
CA GLN A 2 -1.12 -6.81 -16.78
C GLN A 2 0.27 -6.26 -17.17
N PRO A 3 0.88 -5.37 -16.37
CA PRO A 3 2.20 -4.83 -16.69
C PRO A 3 3.24 -5.96 -16.78
N ASP A 4 4.16 -5.84 -17.72
CA ASP A 4 5.32 -6.74 -17.78
C ASP A 4 6.28 -6.36 -16.64
N ILE A 5 6.25 -7.16 -15.57
CA ILE A 5 7.03 -6.94 -14.34
C ILE A 5 8.53 -6.81 -14.66
N SER A 6 9.03 -7.53 -15.66
CA SER A 6 10.46 -7.50 -16.03
C SER A 6 10.93 -6.15 -16.57
N THR A 7 9.98 -5.29 -16.96
CA THR A 7 10.23 -3.94 -17.48
C THR A 7 10.03 -2.84 -16.44
N LEU A 8 9.47 -3.18 -15.27
CA LEU A 8 9.23 -2.20 -14.21
C LEU A 8 10.53 -1.85 -13.47
N PRO A 9 10.68 -0.59 -13.05
CA PRO A 9 11.80 -0.20 -12.19
C PRO A 9 11.76 -0.99 -10.87
N LEU A 10 12.94 -1.38 -10.38
CA LEU A 10 13.08 -2.07 -9.11
C LEU A 10 12.95 -1.07 -7.95
N LEU A 11 12.13 -1.43 -6.97
CA LEU A 11 11.91 -0.66 -5.76
C LEU A 11 13.23 -0.54 -4.96
N GLY A 12 13.46 0.64 -4.37
CA GLY A 12 14.60 0.86 -3.47
C GLY A 12 15.94 1.17 -4.14
N LEU A 13 16.00 1.30 -5.47
CA LEU A 13 17.20 1.77 -6.18
C LEU A 13 17.40 3.29 -6.13
N GLU A 14 16.36 4.05 -5.79
CA GLU A 14 16.39 5.51 -5.75
C GLU A 14 16.77 6.03 -4.36
N ALA A 15 17.60 7.08 -4.32
CA ALA A 15 18.08 7.70 -3.09
C ALA A 15 17.03 8.64 -2.47
N TYR A 16 15.97 8.08 -1.90
CA TYR A 16 15.05 8.83 -1.04
C TYR A 16 15.56 8.81 0.39
N PRO A 17 15.65 9.98 1.07
CA PRO A 17 16.11 10.04 2.45
C PRO A 17 15.13 9.35 3.41
N ASP A 18 13.83 9.34 3.07
CA ASP A 18 12.78 8.68 3.84
C ASP A 18 11.60 8.32 2.92
N THR A 19 10.70 7.45 3.38
CA THR A 19 9.54 6.97 2.62
C THR A 19 8.45 6.50 3.60
N THR A 20 7.19 6.56 3.17
CA THR A 20 6.07 5.97 3.89
C THR A 20 5.53 4.75 3.13
N LEU A 21 5.70 3.55 3.70
CA LEU A 21 5.03 2.33 3.24
C LEU A 21 3.57 2.33 3.71
N VAL A 22 2.65 2.08 2.80
CA VAL A 22 1.21 2.00 3.07
C VAL A 22 0.72 0.59 2.72
N VAL A 23 0.28 -0.15 3.73
CA VAL A 23 -0.26 -1.51 3.61
C VAL A 23 -1.79 -1.45 3.69
N VAL A 24 -2.47 -1.72 2.58
CA VAL A 24 -3.91 -1.52 2.43
C VAL A 24 -4.68 -2.81 2.62
N ASP A 25 -5.57 -2.85 3.62
CA ASP A 25 -6.62 -3.85 3.85
C ASP A 25 -6.15 -5.32 3.77
N MET A 26 -4.92 -5.61 4.21
CA MET A 26 -4.38 -6.97 4.35
C MET A 26 -5.02 -7.69 5.57
N GLN A 27 -6.34 -7.88 5.52
CA GLN A 27 -7.17 -8.36 6.63
C GLN A 27 -7.56 -9.83 6.49
N THR A 28 -7.70 -10.52 7.63
CA THR A 28 -7.88 -11.99 7.73
C THR A 28 -9.05 -12.59 6.96
N ARG A 29 -10.11 -11.83 6.64
CA ARG A 29 -11.27 -12.35 5.90
C ARG A 29 -11.33 -11.87 4.45
N SER A 30 -10.37 -11.07 4.00
CA SER A 30 -10.21 -10.74 2.57
C SER A 30 -9.57 -11.92 1.84
N LYS A 31 -10.21 -12.45 0.79
CA LYS A 31 -9.66 -13.61 0.08
C LYS A 31 -8.37 -13.24 -0.65
N ALA A 32 -8.29 -12.06 -1.23
CA ALA A 32 -7.06 -11.57 -1.88
C ALA A 32 -5.91 -11.36 -0.89
N ALA A 33 -6.21 -10.91 0.33
CA ALA A 33 -5.19 -10.75 1.38
C ALA A 33 -4.59 -12.08 1.83
N ASN A 34 -5.35 -13.18 1.75
CA ASN A 34 -4.92 -14.51 2.17
C ASN A 34 -4.12 -15.28 1.10
N ASP A 35 -3.81 -14.67 -0.03
CA ASP A 35 -2.92 -15.26 -1.03
C ASP A 35 -1.47 -15.29 -0.52
N SER A 36 -0.85 -16.47 -0.53
CA SER A 36 0.47 -16.67 0.09
C SER A 36 1.59 -15.91 -0.62
N SER A 37 1.49 -15.72 -1.93
CA SER A 37 2.48 -14.95 -2.69
C SER A 37 2.36 -13.47 -2.36
N THR A 38 1.14 -12.94 -2.29
CA THR A 38 0.86 -11.56 -1.89
C THR A 38 1.36 -11.28 -0.47
N ILE A 39 1.13 -12.20 0.46
CA ILE A 39 1.61 -12.09 1.85
C ILE A 39 3.14 -12.00 1.87
N ALA A 40 3.85 -12.90 1.17
CA ALA A 40 5.30 -12.93 1.15
C ALA A 40 5.92 -11.62 0.62
N GLU A 41 5.31 -11.05 -0.43
CA GLU A 41 5.75 -9.77 -1.01
C GLU A 41 5.47 -8.58 -0.07
N VAL A 42 4.33 -8.57 0.63
CA VAL A 42 4.04 -7.55 1.65
C VAL A 42 4.99 -7.68 2.85
N GLU A 43 5.31 -8.89 3.29
CA GLU A 43 6.31 -9.13 4.33
C GLU A 43 7.69 -8.62 3.91
N ALA A 44 8.12 -8.89 2.68
CA ALA A 44 9.38 -8.39 2.16
C ALA A 44 9.44 -6.84 2.17
N LEU A 45 8.35 -6.17 1.79
CA LEU A 45 8.24 -4.71 1.87
C LEU A 45 8.30 -4.18 3.31
N ILE A 46 7.62 -4.85 4.24
CA ILE A 46 7.69 -4.49 5.67
C ILE A 46 9.14 -4.62 6.16
N GLN A 47 9.83 -5.70 5.83
CA GLN A 47 11.23 -5.89 6.22
C GLN A 47 12.14 -4.81 5.61
N LEU A 48 11.94 -4.47 4.33
CA LEU A 48 12.66 -3.38 3.68
C LEU A 48 12.39 -2.04 4.37
N ALA A 49 11.14 -1.74 4.70
CA ALA A 49 10.77 -0.52 5.40
C ALA A 49 11.42 -0.44 6.79
N ILE A 50 11.48 -1.55 7.53
CA ILE A 50 12.18 -1.62 8.82
C ILE A 50 13.69 -1.38 8.64
N GLU A 51 14.33 -2.04 7.66
CA GLU A 51 15.76 -1.89 7.37
C GLU A 51 16.11 -0.44 7.03
N LYS A 52 15.32 0.19 6.17
CA LYS A 52 15.48 1.59 5.74
C LYS A 52 14.93 2.60 6.74
N ARG A 53 14.34 2.12 7.84
CA ARG A 53 13.67 2.92 8.87
C ARG A 53 12.54 3.80 8.32
N TRP A 54 11.86 3.39 7.27
CA TRP A 54 10.69 4.08 6.69
C TRP A 54 9.47 4.02 7.60
N ALA A 55 8.56 4.98 7.49
CA ALA A 55 7.29 4.88 8.19
C ALA A 55 6.42 3.76 7.58
N ILE A 56 5.60 3.09 8.41
CA ILE A 56 4.65 2.06 7.96
C ILE A 56 3.24 2.43 8.44
N VAL A 57 2.31 2.58 7.50
CA VAL A 57 0.90 2.85 7.77
C VAL A 57 0.07 1.65 7.31
N PHE A 58 -0.61 1.01 8.24
CA PHE A 58 -1.60 -0.02 7.95
C PHE A 58 -2.99 0.64 7.85
N LEU A 59 -3.75 0.27 6.81
CA LEU A 59 -5.17 0.59 6.70
C LEU A 59 -6.00 -0.67 6.88
N GLU A 60 -7.07 -0.56 7.66
CA GLU A 60 -8.14 -1.54 7.73
C GLU A 60 -9.45 -0.90 7.27
N ILE A 61 -10.16 -1.56 6.37
CA ILE A 61 -11.53 -1.19 6.05
C ILE A 61 -12.48 -1.83 7.07
N LYS A 62 -13.35 -1.00 7.64
CA LYS A 62 -14.43 -1.43 8.52
C LYS A 62 -15.68 -0.62 8.20
N ASN A 63 -16.71 -1.31 7.70
CA ASN A 63 -18.01 -0.71 7.44
C ASN A 63 -19.13 -1.54 8.08
N ASP A 64 -20.35 -1.02 8.07
CA ASP A 64 -21.49 -1.65 8.73
C ASP A 64 -22.00 -2.92 8.02
N PHE A 65 -21.53 -3.19 6.81
CA PHE A 65 -22.03 -4.25 5.94
C PHE A 65 -21.13 -5.48 5.93
N GLU A 66 -19.83 -5.30 6.16
CA GLU A 66 -18.85 -6.36 5.99
C GLU A 66 -17.72 -6.25 7.03
N ASP A 67 -17.46 -7.36 7.71
CA ASP A 67 -16.38 -7.50 8.67
C ASP A 67 -15.24 -8.29 8.04
N TYR A 68 -14.20 -7.56 7.61
CA TYR A 68 -12.98 -8.10 7.02
C TYR A 68 -12.01 -8.68 8.07
N GLY A 69 -12.30 -8.54 9.37
CA GLY A 69 -11.42 -8.94 10.46
C GLY A 69 -10.21 -8.01 10.65
N PRO A 70 -9.28 -8.32 11.56
CA PRO A 70 -8.06 -7.54 11.72
C PRO A 70 -7.07 -7.78 10.56
N THR A 71 -6.06 -6.93 10.47
CA THR A 71 -4.85 -7.15 9.69
C THR A 71 -4.25 -8.51 10.03
N LEU A 72 -3.68 -9.19 9.03
CA LEU A 72 -3.06 -10.50 9.18
C LEU A 72 -2.05 -10.51 10.35
N PRO A 73 -2.18 -11.44 11.33
CA PRO A 73 -1.35 -11.44 12.53
C PRO A 73 0.15 -11.46 12.25
N GLN A 74 0.60 -12.22 11.26
CA GLN A 74 2.02 -12.32 10.91
C GLN A 74 2.62 -10.99 10.45
N LEU A 75 1.84 -10.14 9.77
CA LEU A 75 2.31 -8.80 9.35
C LEU A 75 2.42 -7.87 10.55
N MET A 76 1.48 -7.96 11.50
CA MET A 76 1.48 -7.17 12.72
C MET A 76 2.60 -7.59 13.69
N GLU A 77 2.88 -8.89 13.77
CA GLU A 77 4.00 -9.45 14.53
C GLU A 77 5.35 -8.94 13.98
N ALA A 78 5.51 -8.92 12.66
CA ALA A 78 6.73 -8.42 12.01
C ALA A 78 7.08 -6.97 12.37
N VAL A 79 6.08 -6.16 12.72
CA VAL A 79 6.26 -4.74 13.09
C VAL A 79 6.09 -4.47 14.58
N GLU A 80 5.87 -5.46 15.45
CA GLU A 80 5.44 -5.27 16.85
C GLU A 80 6.30 -4.23 17.60
N ASN A 81 7.62 -4.32 17.46
CA ASN A 81 8.59 -3.44 18.13
C ASN A 81 9.07 -2.26 17.27
N TYR A 82 8.53 -2.11 16.06
CA TYR A 82 8.91 -1.03 15.16
C TYR A 82 8.22 0.29 15.55
N PRO A 83 8.96 1.37 15.85
CA PRO A 83 8.37 2.58 16.42
C PRO A 83 7.68 3.49 15.40
N ARG A 84 8.07 3.43 14.12
CA ARG A 84 7.51 4.27 13.05
C ARG A 84 6.36 3.57 12.35
N LYS A 85 5.36 3.13 13.12
CA LYS A 85 4.16 2.48 12.57
C LYS A 85 2.88 3.10 13.08
N THR A 86 1.82 2.98 12.29
CA THR A 86 0.46 3.35 12.68
C THR A 86 -0.55 2.42 12.02
N LEU A 87 -1.63 2.12 12.74
CA LEU A 87 -2.79 1.39 12.23
C LEU A 87 -3.98 2.34 12.21
N LEU A 88 -4.62 2.47 11.04
CA LEU A 88 -5.77 3.34 10.82
C LEU A 88 -6.96 2.51 10.34
N VAL A 89 -8.17 2.92 10.75
CA VAL A 89 -9.42 2.30 10.30
C VAL A 89 -10.17 3.29 9.43
N LYS A 90 -10.55 2.85 8.22
CA LYS A 90 -11.31 3.65 7.25
C LYS A 90 -12.72 3.09 7.03
N PRO A 91 -13.75 3.95 6.91
CA PRO A 91 -15.11 3.50 6.61
C PRO A 91 -15.34 3.22 5.12
N GLU A 92 -14.47 3.73 4.26
CA GLU A 92 -14.63 3.73 2.81
C GLU A 92 -13.36 3.23 2.09
N LYS A 93 -13.42 3.17 0.76
CA LYS A 93 -12.32 2.61 -0.06
C LYS A 93 -11.05 3.47 0.00
N ASP A 94 -11.21 4.78 -0.06
CA ASP A 94 -10.10 5.75 -0.05
C ASP A 94 -9.64 6.02 1.40
N GLY A 95 -8.37 5.72 1.69
CA GLY A 95 -7.74 6.01 2.97
C GLY A 95 -6.88 7.28 3.00
N SER A 96 -6.77 8.02 1.89
CA SER A 96 -5.73 9.04 1.73
C SER A 96 -5.78 10.15 2.78
N HIS A 97 -6.97 10.61 3.15
CA HIS A 97 -7.13 11.66 4.16
C HIS A 97 -6.63 11.22 5.53
N LEU A 98 -6.86 9.96 5.91
CA LEU A 98 -6.38 9.40 7.17
C LEU A 98 -4.86 9.24 7.16
N ILE A 99 -4.29 8.78 6.03
CA ILE A 99 -2.83 8.74 5.85
C ILE A 99 -2.25 10.15 5.98
N ALA A 100 -2.85 11.15 5.35
CA ALA A 100 -2.36 12.52 5.37
C ALA A 100 -2.35 13.08 6.80
N LYS A 101 -3.43 12.86 7.55
CA LYS A 101 -3.51 13.21 8.96
C LYS A 101 -2.43 12.51 9.79
N ALA A 102 -2.26 11.20 9.62
CA ALA A 102 -1.25 10.43 10.34
C ALA A 102 0.18 10.88 10.02
N CYS A 103 0.48 11.17 8.75
CA CYS A 103 1.79 11.68 8.36
C CYS A 103 2.08 13.04 9.01
N ASN A 104 1.10 13.93 9.07
CA ASN A 104 1.25 15.21 9.75
C ASN A 104 1.44 15.05 11.27
N GLU A 105 0.63 14.21 11.93
CA GLU A 105 0.68 14.00 13.38
C GLU A 105 1.97 13.30 13.84
N ALA A 106 2.43 12.30 13.07
CA ALA A 106 3.61 11.51 13.40
C ALA A 106 4.89 12.01 12.72
N SER A 107 4.82 13.13 11.97
CA SER A 107 5.93 13.68 11.18
C SER A 107 6.57 12.64 10.24
N PHE A 108 5.73 11.87 9.54
CA PHE A 108 6.21 10.95 8.50
C PHE A 108 6.48 11.72 7.22
N ASP A 109 7.52 11.30 6.49
CA ASP A 109 7.86 11.89 5.22
C ASP A 109 6.77 11.59 4.18
N THR A 110 6.36 12.62 3.46
CA THR A 110 5.32 12.55 2.44
C THR A 110 5.88 12.69 1.03
N ALA A 111 7.18 12.88 0.82
CA ALA A 111 7.79 13.02 -0.50
C ALA A 111 7.63 11.75 -1.35
N ARG A 112 7.58 10.57 -0.71
CA ARG A 112 7.37 9.29 -1.37
C ARG A 112 6.49 8.36 -0.55
N PHE A 113 5.54 7.73 -1.25
CA PHE A 113 4.73 6.64 -0.74
C PHE A 113 4.98 5.37 -1.54
N ILE A 114 5.02 4.23 -0.86
CA ILE A 114 4.96 2.91 -1.49
C ILE A 114 3.67 2.25 -1.03
N LEU A 115 2.83 1.82 -1.96
CA LEU A 115 1.55 1.19 -1.66
C LEU A 115 1.60 -0.30 -2.02
N CYS A 116 1.07 -1.11 -1.12
CA CYS A 116 0.81 -2.53 -1.30
C CYS A 116 -0.53 -2.93 -0.65
N GLY A 117 -0.99 -4.14 -0.91
CA GLY A 117 -2.20 -4.71 -0.29
C GLY A 117 -3.35 -4.95 -1.26
N VAL A 118 -4.58 -4.90 -0.76
CA VAL A 118 -5.77 -5.37 -1.49
C VAL A 118 -6.99 -4.46 -1.25
N ASN A 119 -8.05 -4.54 -2.03
CA ASN A 119 -8.08 -5.06 -3.40
C ASN A 119 -7.53 -3.99 -4.36
N LEU A 120 -6.67 -4.41 -5.29
CA LEU A 120 -6.01 -3.49 -6.23
C LEU A 120 -7.01 -2.60 -6.98
N ASP A 121 -8.09 -3.19 -7.47
CA ASP A 121 -9.17 -2.55 -8.24
C ASP A 121 -10.21 -1.81 -7.37
N ALA A 122 -9.97 -1.74 -6.07
CA ALA A 122 -10.77 -0.96 -5.13
C ALA A 122 -9.87 -0.18 -4.18
N CYS A 123 -9.70 -0.63 -2.94
CA CYS A 123 -9.09 0.17 -1.88
C CYS A 123 -7.70 0.70 -2.22
N VAL A 124 -6.87 -0.07 -2.94
CA VAL A 124 -5.54 0.39 -3.36
C VAL A 124 -5.65 1.52 -4.39
N VAL A 125 -6.39 1.33 -5.50
CA VAL A 125 -6.51 2.37 -6.55
C VAL A 125 -7.17 3.64 -6.05
N PHE A 126 -8.21 3.51 -5.21
CA PHE A 126 -8.87 4.68 -4.61
C PHE A 126 -7.92 5.44 -3.67
N THR A 127 -7.19 4.72 -2.81
CA THR A 127 -6.22 5.33 -1.89
C THR A 127 -5.04 5.97 -2.63
N ALA A 128 -4.51 5.33 -3.67
CA ALA A 128 -3.43 5.88 -4.49
C ALA A 128 -3.85 7.20 -5.17
N ASN A 129 -5.04 7.22 -5.79
CA ASN A 129 -5.58 8.41 -6.41
C ASN A 129 -5.91 9.50 -5.39
N GLY A 130 -6.38 9.12 -4.19
CA GLY A 130 -6.57 10.02 -3.07
C GLY A 130 -5.26 10.67 -2.63
N LEU A 131 -4.21 9.88 -2.43
CA LEU A 131 -2.88 10.37 -2.09
C LEU A 131 -2.33 11.29 -3.17
N ALA A 132 -2.58 10.98 -4.46
CA ALA A 132 -2.14 11.83 -5.54
C ALA A 132 -2.79 13.23 -5.49
N ARG A 133 -4.03 13.32 -5.03
CA ARG A 133 -4.74 14.60 -4.83
C ARG A 133 -4.27 15.33 -3.58
N GLU A 134 -4.09 14.61 -2.47
CA GLU A 134 -3.66 15.18 -1.18
C GLU A 134 -2.20 15.67 -1.24
N PHE A 135 -1.36 14.96 -1.99
CA PHE A 135 0.07 15.22 -2.10
C PHE A 135 0.52 15.33 -3.57
N PRO A 136 0.23 16.45 -4.25
CA PRO A 136 0.43 16.59 -5.70
C PRO A 136 1.91 16.62 -6.15
N VAL A 137 2.86 16.71 -5.21
CA VAL A 137 4.30 16.70 -5.48
C VAL A 137 5.00 15.41 -5.09
N SER A 138 4.24 14.46 -4.53
CA SER A 138 4.79 13.21 -3.98
C SER A 138 4.83 12.11 -5.02
N GLU A 139 5.87 11.30 -4.96
CA GLU A 139 5.94 10.06 -5.74
C GLU A 139 5.14 8.96 -5.06
N ILE A 140 4.34 8.24 -5.85
CA ILE A 140 3.48 7.17 -5.35
C ILE A 140 3.80 5.92 -6.15
N ASP A 141 4.47 4.98 -5.51
CA ASP A 141 4.86 3.72 -6.14
C ASP A 141 3.89 2.62 -5.74
N ILE A 142 3.28 1.96 -6.72
CA ILE A 142 2.47 0.77 -6.53
C ILE A 142 3.37 -0.45 -6.69
N ALA A 143 3.62 -1.16 -5.59
CA ALA A 143 4.39 -2.40 -5.60
C ALA A 143 3.53 -3.53 -6.19
N VAL A 144 3.75 -3.82 -7.48
CA VAL A 144 2.82 -4.65 -8.28
C VAL A 144 2.68 -6.06 -7.71
N GLN A 145 3.78 -6.71 -7.34
CA GLN A 145 3.77 -8.06 -6.77
C GLN A 145 3.16 -8.13 -5.37
N ALA A 146 3.21 -7.03 -4.62
CA ALA A 146 2.64 -6.92 -3.29
C ALA A 146 1.18 -6.42 -3.31
N CYS A 147 0.54 -6.41 -4.47
CA CYS A 147 -0.86 -6.08 -4.64
C CYS A 147 -1.64 -7.24 -5.23
N ASN A 148 -2.89 -7.42 -4.79
CA ASN A 148 -3.77 -8.45 -5.33
C ASN A 148 -5.23 -7.99 -5.40
N SER A 149 -6.08 -8.71 -6.14
CA SER A 149 -7.52 -8.51 -6.15
C SER A 149 -8.26 -9.84 -6.34
N GLU A 150 -9.46 -9.92 -5.79
CA GLU A 150 -10.40 -11.03 -6.05
C GLU A 150 -11.02 -10.96 -7.44
N ASN A 151 -11.06 -9.78 -8.06
CA ASN A 151 -11.65 -9.56 -9.36
C ASN A 151 -10.67 -9.99 -10.47
N PRO A 152 -10.99 -11.01 -11.28
CA PRO A 152 -10.09 -11.47 -12.34
C PRO A 152 -9.99 -10.49 -13.53
N PHE A 153 -10.85 -9.46 -13.60
CA PHE A 153 -10.90 -8.51 -14.72
C PHE A 153 -10.11 -7.21 -14.44
N MET A 154 -8.90 -7.32 -13.88
CA MET A 154 -8.05 -6.21 -13.41
C MET A 154 -7.44 -5.34 -14.53
N TRP A 155 -7.81 -5.55 -15.79
CA TRP A 155 -7.08 -4.98 -16.92
C TRP A 155 -7.26 -3.46 -17.06
N ASP A 156 -8.37 -2.91 -16.56
CA ASP A 156 -8.65 -1.46 -16.49
C ASP A 156 -7.98 -0.78 -15.29
N THR A 157 -7.70 -1.52 -14.22
CA THR A 157 -7.16 -0.96 -12.98
C THR A 157 -5.77 -0.37 -13.16
N TRP A 158 -4.92 -1.02 -13.96
CA TRP A 158 -3.57 -0.50 -14.26
C TRP A 158 -3.61 0.81 -15.04
N ALA A 159 -4.60 0.98 -15.92
CA ALA A 159 -4.82 2.23 -16.64
C ALA A 159 -5.21 3.38 -15.71
N ALA A 160 -5.91 3.09 -14.61
CA ALA A 160 -6.32 4.10 -13.64
C ALA A 160 -5.13 4.71 -12.88
N PHE A 161 -4.06 3.95 -12.64
CA PHE A 161 -2.85 4.48 -11.99
C PHE A 161 -2.08 5.43 -12.90
N VAL A 162 -1.92 5.09 -14.18
CA VAL A 162 -1.14 5.90 -15.13
C VAL A 162 -1.85 7.20 -15.57
N ALA A 163 -3.08 7.44 -15.10
CA ALA A 163 -3.77 8.72 -15.29
C ALA A 163 -3.10 9.86 -14.51
N HIS A 164 -2.33 9.54 -13.46
CA HIS A 164 -1.59 10.50 -12.65
C HIS A 164 -0.09 10.36 -12.91
N SER A 165 0.58 11.44 -13.32
CA SER A 165 2.01 11.42 -13.65
C SER A 165 2.93 11.09 -12.46
N GLN A 166 2.39 11.19 -11.24
CA GLN A 166 3.10 10.92 -9.99
C GLN A 166 2.96 9.46 -9.51
N ILE A 167 2.04 8.69 -10.09
CA ILE A 167 1.86 7.29 -9.73
C ILE A 167 2.68 6.43 -10.69
N ARG A 168 3.53 5.57 -10.14
CA ARG A 168 4.38 4.64 -10.88
C ARG A 168 4.09 3.22 -10.46
N LEU A 169 4.24 2.29 -11.40
CA LEU A 169 4.23 0.86 -11.11
C LEU A 169 5.68 0.41 -10.91
N VAL A 170 5.96 -0.29 -9.83
CA VAL A 170 7.32 -0.75 -9.49
C VAL A 170 7.33 -2.25 -9.19
N SER A 171 8.48 -2.88 -9.44
CA SER A 171 8.75 -4.27 -9.12
C SER A 171 9.48 -4.39 -7.77
N THR A 172 9.14 -5.39 -6.96
CA THR A 172 9.81 -5.67 -5.67
C THR A 172 11.13 -6.44 -5.80
N GLY A 173 11.43 -7.02 -6.97
CA GLY A 173 12.68 -7.72 -7.28
C GLY A 173 12.56 -9.23 -7.32
#